data_AF-A0A3C0ZNC2-F1
#
_entry.id   AF-A0A3C0ZNC2-F1
#
_cell.length_a   1.000
_cell.length_b   1.000
_cell.length_c   1.000
_cell.angle_alpha   90.00
_cell.angle_beta   90.00
_cell.angle_gamma   90.00
#
_symmetry.space_group_name_H-M   'P 1'
#
loop_
_entity.id
_entity.type
_entity.pdbx_description
1 polymer ?
#
loop_
_entity_poly.entity_id
_entity_poly.type
_entity_poly.pdbx_seq_one_letter_code
_entity_poly.pdbx_strand_id
1 'polypeptide(L)'
;MFTAIAITFVIVLVGLIFYGYGIVMKRSPTEEELKTEKCSICRRRFPLAELVEREVGDYKLLYFCGECIASLVDEAKKRHGISDGMSHTPIPYASEKHESM
;
A
#
# COMPACT_ATOMS: atom_id res chain seq x y z
N MET A 1 33.66 -21.61 39.71
CA MET A 1 33.40 -20.15 39.65
C MET A 1 33.31 -19.65 38.21
N PHE A 2 34.30 -19.90 37.35
CA PHE A 2 34.25 -19.50 35.92
C PHE A 2 33.08 -20.08 35.12
N THR A 3 32.70 -21.33 35.40
CA THR A 3 31.54 -21.98 34.76
C THR A 3 30.23 -21.26 35.05
N ALA A 4 30.01 -20.82 36.30
CA ALA A 4 28.82 -20.06 36.68
C ALA A 4 28.79 -18.69 35.99
N ILE A 5 29.93 -18.01 35.90
CA ILE A 5 30.03 -16.70 35.22
C ILE A 5 29.72 -16.84 33.73
N ALA A 6 30.23 -17.89 33.07
CA ALA A 6 29.97 -18.15 31.66
C ALA A 6 28.47 -18.41 31.40
N ILE A 7 27.81 -19.20 32.26
CA ILE A 7 26.37 -19.49 32.13
C ILE A 7 25.54 -18.20 32.27
N THR A 8 25.82 -17.38 33.27
CA THR A 8 25.11 -16.11 33.48
C THR A 8 25.28 -15.18 32.28
N PHE A 9 26.48 -15.09 31.73
CA PHE A 9 26.76 -14.25 30.56
C PHE A 9 25.97 -14.68 29.32
N VAL A 10 25.88 -16.00 29.07
CA VAL A 10 25.11 -16.54 27.95
C VAL A 10 23.61 -16.23 28.12
N ILE A 11 23.06 -16.38 29.32
CA ILE A 11 21.64 -16.07 29.58
C ILE A 11 21.36 -14.59 29.35
N VAL A 12 22.24 -13.70 29.81
CA VAL A 12 22.09 -12.24 29.60
C VAL A 12 22.18 -11.89 28.11
N LEU A 13 23.12 -12.49 27.37
CA LEU A 13 23.23 -12.29 25.93
C LEU A 13 21.97 -12.71 25.19
N VAL A 14 21.45 -13.91 25.48
CA VAL A 14 20.21 -14.39 24.87
C VAL A 14 19.04 -13.47 25.24
N GLY A 15 18.94 -13.04 26.49
CA GLY A 15 17.92 -12.09 26.94
C GLY A 15 17.99 -10.75 26.19
N LEU A 16 19.18 -10.19 25.99
CA LEU A 16 19.39 -8.95 25.24
C LEU A 16 19.05 -9.11 23.76
N ILE A 17 19.39 -10.25 23.15
CA ILE A 17 19.01 -10.56 21.78
C ILE A 17 17.48 -10.62 21.68
N PHE A 18 16.81 -11.42 22.49
CA PHE A 18 15.34 -11.53 22.46
C PHE A 18 14.64 -10.19 22.76
N TYR A 19 15.16 -9.41 23.71
CA TYR A 19 14.62 -8.09 24.04
C TYR A 19 14.84 -7.08 22.91
N GLY A 20 16.03 -7.07 22.30
CA GLY A 20 16.36 -6.25 21.14
C GLY A 20 15.50 -6.62 19.93
N TYR A 21 15.37 -7.91 19.63
CA TYR A 21 14.49 -8.42 18.58
C TYR A 21 13.03 -8.06 18.86
N GLY A 22 12.54 -8.19 20.09
CA GLY A 22 11.17 -7.83 20.46
C GLY A 22 10.87 -6.33 20.32
N ILE A 23 11.85 -5.47 20.58
CA ILE A 23 11.74 -4.02 20.36
C ILE A 23 11.79 -3.68 18.86
N VAL A 24 12.65 -4.36 18.09
CA VAL A 24 12.75 -4.17 16.64
C VAL A 24 11.50 -4.70 15.93
N MET A 25 10.94 -5.85 16.34
CA MET A 25 9.70 -6.41 15.78
C MET A 25 8.47 -5.54 16.09
N LYS A 26 8.43 -4.90 17.26
CA LYS A 26 7.38 -3.92 17.60
C LYS A 26 7.51 -2.60 16.84
N ARG A 27 8.64 -2.38 16.15
CA ARG A 27 8.96 -1.13 15.45
C ARG A 27 9.11 -1.34 13.95
N SER A 28 8.21 -2.12 13.37
CA SER A 28 7.91 -2.06 11.95
C SER A 28 6.42 -1.71 11.78
N PRO A 29 6.02 -0.42 11.90
CA PRO A 29 5.07 0.05 10.91
C PRO A 29 5.75 -0.29 9.58
N THR A 30 5.13 -1.21 8.85
CA THR A 30 5.49 -1.58 7.49
C THR A 30 6.04 -0.35 6.77
N GLU A 31 7.21 -0.42 6.11
CA GLU A 31 7.75 0.71 5.34
C GLU A 31 6.72 1.32 4.35
N GLU A 32 5.66 0.57 4.04
CA GLU A 32 4.47 1.01 3.31
C GLU A 32 3.64 2.11 4.01
N GLU A 33 3.62 2.20 5.35
CA GLU A 33 2.93 3.29 6.08
C GLU A 33 3.72 4.62 6.06
N LEU A 34 5.05 4.57 5.98
CA LEU A 34 5.88 5.78 5.86
C LEU A 34 6.04 6.25 4.42
N LYS A 35 5.66 5.43 3.44
CA LYS A 35 5.74 5.81 2.03
C LYS A 35 4.66 6.85 1.74
N THR A 36 5.09 8.09 1.55
CA THR A 36 4.19 9.18 1.15
C THR A 36 4.31 9.41 -0.34
N GLU A 37 3.20 9.28 -1.05
CA GLU A 37 3.12 9.51 -2.49
C GLU A 37 2.33 10.77 -2.81
N LYS A 38 2.54 11.32 -4.01
CA LYS A 38 1.84 12.53 -4.48
C LYS A 38 0.57 12.14 -5.22
N CYS A 39 -0.53 12.81 -4.89
CA CYS A 39 -1.73 12.71 -5.72
C CYS A 39 -1.47 13.31 -7.11
N SER A 40 -1.87 12.58 -8.15
CA SER A 40 -1.70 12.98 -9.56
C SER A 40 -2.49 14.23 -9.97
N ILE A 41 -3.52 14.59 -9.19
CA ILE A 41 -4.41 15.72 -9.47
C ILE A 41 -4.01 16.94 -8.65
N CYS A 42 -4.12 16.86 -7.32
CA CYS A 42 -3.89 18.00 -6.44
C CYS A 42 -2.42 18.20 -6.04
N ARG A 43 -1.53 17.25 -6.38
CA ARG A 43 -0.08 17.24 -6.05
C ARG A 43 0.28 17.31 -4.58
N ARG A 44 -0.70 17.21 -3.67
CA ARG A 44 -0.47 17.05 -2.22
C ARG A 44 0.08 15.65 -1.93
N ARG A 45 0.89 15.56 -0.87
CA ARG A 45 1.46 14.30 -0.39
C ARG A 45 0.52 13.69 0.65
N PHE A 46 0.23 12.41 0.51
CA PHE A 46 -0.58 11.63 1.44
C PHE A 46 0.15 10.32 1.78
N PRO A 47 -0.14 9.68 2.92
CA PRO A 47 0.35 8.35 3.22
C PRO A 47 -0.25 7.34 2.25
N LEU A 48 0.53 6.41 1.70
CA LEU A 48 0.10 5.46 0.65
C LEU A 48 -1.22 4.76 1.00
N ALA A 49 -1.42 4.42 2.28
CA ALA A 49 -2.64 3.81 2.81
C ALA A 49 -3.92 4.63 2.58
N GLU A 50 -3.81 5.95 2.38
CA GLU A 50 -4.93 6.85 2.09
C GLU A 50 -5.08 7.18 0.59
N LEU A 51 -4.11 6.80 -0.25
CA LEU A 51 -4.22 6.98 -1.71
C LEU A 51 -4.84 5.76 -2.36
N VAL A 52 -5.67 6.01 -3.37
CA VAL A 52 -6.18 4.96 -4.26
C VAL A 52 -5.21 4.81 -5.43
N GLU A 53 -4.72 3.59 -5.61
CA GLU A 53 -3.88 3.20 -6.73
C GLU A 53 -4.74 2.88 -7.95
N ARG A 54 -4.39 3.43 -9.11
CA ARG A 54 -4.98 3.03 -10.40
C ARG A 54 -3.91 2.90 -11.47
N GLU A 55 -3.96 1.78 -12.16
CA GLU A 55 -3.15 1.50 -13.34
C GLU A 55 -3.78 2.16 -14.57
N VAL A 56 -2.97 2.86 -15.36
CA VAL A 56 -3.37 3.44 -16.65
C VAL A 56 -2.45 2.92 -17.73
N GLY A 57 -2.97 2.01 -18.55
CA GLY A 57 -2.20 1.24 -19.54
C GLY A 57 -1.26 0.23 -18.87
N ASP A 58 -0.24 -0.23 -19.60
CA ASP A 58 0.64 -1.32 -19.16
C ASP A 58 1.77 -0.90 -18.21
N TYR A 59 2.01 0.42 -18.00
CA TYR A 59 3.26 0.87 -17.37
C TYR A 59 3.14 2.02 -16.35
N LYS A 60 1.93 2.53 -16.07
CA LYS A 60 1.78 3.74 -15.25
C LYS A 60 0.78 3.59 -14.12
N LEU A 61 1.29 3.46 -12.90
CA LEU A 61 0.49 3.65 -11.68
C LEU A 61 0.30 5.13 -11.39
N LEU A 62 -0.94 5.52 -11.15
CA LEU A 62 -1.34 6.84 -10.70
C LEU A 62 -1.98 6.72 -9.32
N TYR A 63 -1.56 7.61 -8.41
CA TYR A 63 -2.12 7.70 -7.07
C TYR A 63 -3.12 8.85 -6.98
N PHE A 64 -4.26 8.61 -6.34
CA PHE A 64 -5.35 9.58 -6.22
C PHE A 64 -5.81 9.76 -4.77
N CYS A 65 -6.10 11.01 -4.39
CA CYS A 65 -6.63 11.36 -3.09
C CYS A 65 -8.16 11.18 -3.05
N GLY A 66 -8.76 10.84 -1.91
CA GLY A 66 -10.21 10.64 -1.78
C GLY A 66 -11.04 11.86 -2.21
N GLU A 67 -10.62 13.08 -1.83
CA GLU A 67 -11.28 14.33 -2.24
C GLU A 67 -11.28 14.50 -3.77
N CYS A 68 -10.16 14.17 -4.39
CA CYS A 68 -9.93 14.32 -5.83
C CYS A 68 -10.82 13.36 -6.62
N ILE A 69 -10.96 12.12 -6.14
CA ILE A 69 -11.82 11.10 -6.74
C ILE A 69 -13.30 11.49 -6.59
N ALA A 70 -13.69 11.96 -5.41
CA ALA A 70 -15.07 12.42 -5.18
C ALA A 70 -15.45 13.55 -6.14
N SER A 71 -14.56 14.53 -6.33
CA SER A 71 -14.77 15.62 -7.29
C SER A 71 -14.88 15.11 -8.74
N LEU A 72 -14.05 14.14 -9.13
CA LEU A 72 -14.12 13.52 -10.46
C LEU A 72 -15.43 12.79 -10.70
N VAL A 73 -15.94 12.07 -9.70
CA VAL A 73 -17.22 11.35 -9.78
C VAL A 73 -18.38 12.32 -9.91
N ASP A 74 -18.36 13.41 -9.14
CA ASP A 74 -19.39 14.45 -9.23
C ASP A 74 -19.39 15.15 -10.59
N GLU A 75 -18.20 15.47 -11.12
CA GLU A 75 -18.06 15.99 -12.47
C GLU A 75 -18.55 15.02 -13.54
N ALA A 76 -18.21 13.73 -13.43
CA ALA A 76 -18.69 12.71 -14.36
C ALA A 76 -20.22 12.60 -14.31
N LYS A 77 -20.81 12.57 -13.12
CA LYS A 77 -22.26 12.57 -12.93
C LYS A 77 -22.92 13.80 -13.55
N LYS A 78 -22.32 14.97 -13.40
CA LYS A 78 -22.81 16.22 -14.00
C LYS A 78 -22.73 16.21 -15.51
N ARG A 79 -21.66 15.65 -16.09
CA ARG A 79 -21.49 15.51 -17.55
C ARG A 79 -22.42 14.46 -18.15
N HIS A 80 -22.76 13.41 -17.41
CA HIS A 80 -23.66 12.34 -17.83
C HIS A 80 -25.14 12.57 -17.45
N GLY A 81 -25.49 13.76 -16.98
CA GLY A 81 -26.86 14.14 -16.61
C GLY A 81 -27.77 14.55 -17.78
N ILE A 82 -27.69 13.88 -18.95
CA ILE A 82 -28.72 13.83 -20.02
C ILE A 82 -28.33 12.76 -21.05
N SER A 83 -29.26 11.83 -21.29
CA SER A 83 -29.32 10.75 -22.30
C SER A 83 -28.90 9.36 -21.81
N ASP A 84 -29.91 8.65 -21.29
CA ASP A 84 -30.03 7.20 -21.40
C ASP A 84 -29.65 6.72 -22.81
N GLY A 85 -28.63 5.86 -22.91
CA GLY A 85 -28.34 5.12 -24.14
C GLY A 85 -26.84 4.85 -24.39
N MET A 86 -26.40 3.63 -24.06
CA MET A 86 -25.20 2.95 -24.59
C MET A 86 -23.85 3.64 -24.28
N SER A 87 -22.87 3.06 -23.59
CA SER A 87 -22.38 1.68 -23.65
C SER A 87 -21.55 1.41 -22.41
N HIS A 88 -21.91 0.35 -21.68
CA HIS A 88 -20.90 -0.43 -21.00
C HIS A 88 -19.92 -0.92 -22.08
N THR A 89 -18.72 -0.37 -22.13
CA THR A 89 -17.59 -1.24 -22.44
C THR A 89 -17.21 -1.91 -21.13
N PRO A 90 -17.55 -3.20 -20.92
CA PRO A 90 -16.79 -3.98 -19.97
C PRO A 90 -15.33 -3.89 -20.41
N ILE A 91 -14.45 -3.41 -19.54
CA ILE A 91 -13.03 -3.63 -19.70
C ILE A 91 -12.89 -5.16 -19.80
N PRO A 92 -12.38 -5.72 -20.91
CA PRO A 92 -12.27 -7.15 -21.06
C PRO A 92 -11.28 -7.63 -20.00
N TYR A 93 -11.83 -8.31 -19.00
CA TYR A 93 -11.09 -9.12 -18.05
C TYR A 93 -10.57 -10.32 -18.83
N ALA A 94 -9.38 -10.19 -19.43
CA ALA A 94 -8.66 -11.34 -19.97
C ALA A 94 -7.96 -12.04 -18.80
N SER A 95 -8.77 -12.81 -18.05
CA SER A 95 -8.28 -13.93 -17.26
C SER A 95 -7.97 -15.06 -18.24
N GLU A 96 -6.71 -15.22 -18.62
CA GLU A 96 -6.22 -16.49 -19.16
C GLU A 96 -5.14 -17.04 -18.25
N LYS A 97 -5.58 -18.01 -17.44
CA LYS A 97 -4.73 -19.08 -16.93
C LYS A 97 -4.11 -19.83 -18.10
N HIS A 98 -2.80 -20.02 -18.07
CA HIS A 98 -2.09 -21.10 -18.75
C HIS A 98 -0.84 -21.34 -17.89
N GLU A 99 -0.87 -22.19 -16.87
CA GLU A 99 -0.69 -23.64 -16.93
C GLU A 99 0.27 -24.13 -18.05
N SER A 100 1.28 -24.88 -17.61
CA SER A 100 2.28 -25.67 -18.34
C SER A 100 3.40 -24.91 -19.06
N MET A 101 4.60 -24.90 -18.47
CA MET A 101 5.68 -25.82 -18.86
C MET A 101 6.79 -25.88 -17.81
#